data_AF-A0A2P8DCN4-F1
#
_entry.id   AF-A0A2P8DCN4-F1
#
_cell.length_a   1.000
_cell.length_b   1.000
_cell.length_c   1.000
_cell.angle_alpha   90.00
_cell.angle_beta   90.00
_cell.angle_gamma   90.00
#
_symmetry.space_group_name_H-M   'P 1'
#
loop_
_entity.id
_entity.type
_entity.pdbx_description
1 polymer ?
#
loop_
_entity_poly.entity_id
_entity_poly.type
_entity_poly.pdbx_seq_one_letter_code
_entity_poly.pdbx_strand_id
1 'polypeptide(L)'
;MEILESFMPRIGIEKAATLLSRREREILNLIINGYTNSEIAGLLFVSCRTVDTHRQNILAKLGARNTAVLVRFAVENCTCLGLTPC
;
A
#
# COMPACT_ATOMS: atom_id res chain seq x y z
N MET A 1 -10.33 -24.59 -3.97
CA MET A 1 -10.09 -23.35 -3.20
C MET A 1 -8.58 -23.22 -3.06
N GLU A 2 -7.87 -22.94 -4.17
CA GLU A 2 -6.42 -23.19 -4.27
C GLU A 2 -5.76 -22.25 -5.29
N ILE A 3 -6.02 -20.94 -5.19
CA ILE A 3 -5.41 -19.93 -6.09
C ILE A 3 -4.69 -18.82 -5.29
N LEU A 4 -4.67 -18.86 -3.95
CA LEU A 4 -4.19 -17.72 -3.14
C LEU A 4 -2.73 -17.80 -2.67
N GLU A 5 -1.97 -18.85 -2.99
CA GLU A 5 -0.57 -18.96 -2.52
C GLU A 5 0.46 -18.31 -3.46
N SER A 6 0.12 -18.02 -4.72
CA SER A 6 1.07 -17.49 -5.72
C SER A 6 1.21 -15.96 -5.71
N PHE A 7 0.47 -15.27 -4.84
CA PHE A 7 0.36 -13.80 -4.86
C PHE A 7 0.97 -13.11 -3.63
N MET A 8 1.61 -13.85 -2.73
CA MET A 8 2.23 -13.22 -1.57
C MET A 8 3.58 -12.57 -1.93
N PRO A 9 3.81 -11.32 -1.53
CA PRO A 9 5.14 -10.74 -1.58
C PRO A 9 6.08 -11.55 -0.68
N ARG A 10 7.25 -11.95 -1.21
CA ARG A 10 8.26 -12.80 -0.51
C ARG A 10 8.97 -12.08 0.65
N ILE A 11 8.53 -10.89 1.03
CA ILE A 11 9.18 -10.01 2.01
C ILE A 11 8.30 -9.85 3.25
N GLY A 12 8.92 -10.04 4.42
CA GLY A 12 8.28 -9.81 5.72
C GLY A 12 7.92 -8.33 5.93
N ILE A 13 6.85 -8.09 6.69
CA ILE A 13 6.24 -6.78 6.98
C ILE A 13 7.23 -5.75 7.52
N GLU A 14 8.16 -6.19 8.34
CA GLU A 14 9.18 -5.34 8.98
C GLU A 14 10.13 -4.74 7.94
N LYS A 15 10.43 -5.51 6.89
CA LYS A 15 11.17 -5.02 5.72
C LYS A 15 10.30 -4.13 4.84
N ALA A 16 9.02 -4.45 4.66
CA ALA A 16 8.10 -3.61 3.89
C ALA A 16 7.97 -2.20 4.49
N ALA A 17 7.79 -2.09 5.81
CA ALA A 17 7.66 -0.81 6.52
C ALA A 17 8.94 0.04 6.46
N THR A 18 10.11 -0.60 6.37
CA THR A 18 11.42 0.07 6.26
C THR A 18 11.81 0.39 4.81
N LEU A 19 11.28 -0.36 3.82
CA LEU A 19 11.51 -0.13 2.38
C LEU A 19 10.71 1.07 1.83
N LEU A 20 9.56 1.38 2.42
CA LEU A 20 8.70 2.47 1.98
C LEU A 20 9.14 3.81 2.56
N SER A 21 9.27 4.80 1.68
CA SER A 21 9.45 6.20 2.07
C SER A 21 8.23 6.71 2.84
N ARG A 22 8.40 7.83 3.55
CA ARG A 22 7.30 8.45 4.31
C ARG A 22 6.07 8.73 3.45
N ARG A 23 6.24 9.27 2.24
CA ARG A 23 5.11 9.56 1.33
C ARG A 23 4.44 8.30 0.79
N GLU A 24 5.23 7.26 0.52
CA GLU A 24 4.68 5.97 0.10
C GLU A 24 3.85 5.31 1.21
N ARG A 25 4.26 5.44 2.48
CA ARG A 25 3.47 4.98 3.63
C ARG A 25 2.17 5.75 3.80
N GLU A 26 2.21 7.08 3.65
CA GLU A 26 1.00 7.91 3.71
C GLU A 26 0.02 7.54 2.58
N ILE A 27 0.51 7.36 1.35
CA ILE A 27 -0.32 6.93 0.21
C ILE A 27 -0.88 5.53 0.43
N LEU A 28 -0.06 4.58 0.89
CA LEU A 28 -0.49 3.22 1.23
C LEU A 28 -1.62 3.24 2.26
N ASN A 29 -1.50 4.07 3.29
CA ASN A 29 -2.52 4.21 4.32
C ASN A 29 -3.85 4.72 3.75
N LEU A 30 -3.81 5.74 2.90
CA LEU A 30 -5.02 6.25 2.26
C LEU A 30 -5.66 5.19 1.33
N ILE A 31 -4.86 4.38 0.64
CA ILE A 31 -5.37 3.28 -0.18
C ILE A 31 -6.09 2.23 0.68
N ILE A 32 -5.52 1.88 1.85
CA ILE A 32 -6.14 0.93 2.79
C ILE A 32 -7.46 1.46 3.34
N ASN A 33 -7.54 2.77 3.57
CA ASN A 33 -8.76 3.46 3.99
C ASN A 33 -9.80 3.61 2.87
N GLY A 34 -9.52 3.10 1.66
CA GLY A 34 -10.47 3.10 0.55
C GLY A 34 -10.50 4.38 -0.28
N TYR A 35 -9.56 5.31 -0.09
CA TYR A 35 -9.50 6.53 -0.90
C TYR A 35 -9.06 6.22 -2.34
N THR A 36 -9.70 6.89 -3.30
CA THR A 36 -9.34 6.84 -4.72
C THR A 36 -8.10 7.69 -5.02
N ASN A 37 -7.44 7.45 -6.15
CA ASN A 37 -6.26 8.24 -6.55
C ASN A 37 -6.54 9.75 -6.62
N SER A 38 -7.75 10.13 -7.01
CA SER A 38 -8.17 11.54 -7.10
C SER A 38 -8.37 12.16 -5.72
N GLU A 39 -8.92 11.43 -4.76
CA GLU A 39 -9.06 11.89 -3.38
C GLU A 39 -7.70 11.99 -2.70
N ILE A 40 -6.83 11.01 -2.89
CA ILE A 40 -5.45 11.03 -2.38
C ILE A 40 -4.67 12.23 -2.95
N ALA A 41 -4.83 12.49 -4.24
CA ALA A 41 -4.24 13.66 -4.90
C ALA A 41 -4.72 14.97 -4.25
N GLY A 42 -6.03 15.07 -3.95
CA GLY A 42 -6.60 16.20 -3.22
C GLY A 42 -6.07 16.34 -1.79
N LEU A 43 -5.97 15.25 -1.04
CA LEU A 43 -5.50 15.25 0.36
C LEU A 43 -4.02 15.58 0.49
N LEU A 44 -3.19 15.14 -0.47
CA LEU A 44 -1.74 15.33 -0.45
C LEU A 44 -1.30 16.55 -1.28
N PHE A 45 -2.23 17.28 -1.89
CA PHE A 45 -1.95 18.41 -2.80
C PHE A 45 -0.97 18.05 -3.93
N VAL A 46 -1.13 16.87 -4.51
CA VAL A 46 -0.32 16.37 -5.64
C VAL A 46 -1.20 15.99 -6.81
N SER A 47 -0.61 15.78 -8.00
CA SER A 47 -1.38 15.31 -9.15
C SER A 47 -1.75 13.83 -9.03
N CYS A 48 -2.87 13.40 -9.63
CA CYS A 48 -3.23 11.98 -9.72
C CYS A 48 -2.12 11.13 -10.36
N ARG A 49 -1.36 11.70 -11.30
CA ARG A 49 -0.20 11.05 -11.94
C ARG A 49 0.94 10.81 -10.95
N THR A 50 1.16 11.74 -10.03
CA THR A 50 2.13 11.59 -8.94
C THR A 50 1.73 10.45 -8.01
N VAL A 51 0.45 10.38 -7.63
CA VAL A 51 -0.10 9.27 -6.82
C VAL A 51 0.07 7.93 -7.53
N ASP A 52 -0.21 7.87 -8.83
CA ASP A 52 -0.03 6.65 -9.63
C ASP A 52 1.44 6.20 -9.64
N THR A 53 2.36 7.15 -9.83
CA THR A 53 3.80 6.88 -9.79
C THR A 53 4.23 6.32 -8.44
N HIS A 54 3.76 6.91 -7.34
CA HIS A 54 4.04 6.38 -6.00
C HIS A 54 3.43 4.99 -5.80
N ARG A 55 2.21 4.73 -6.29
CA ARG A 55 1.60 3.39 -6.25
C ARG A 55 2.44 2.35 -6.98
N GLN A 56 2.92 2.66 -8.18
CA GLN A 56 3.77 1.76 -8.94
C GLN A 56 5.08 1.46 -8.20
N ASN A 57 5.69 2.49 -7.60
CA ASN A 57 6.89 2.31 -6.78
C ASN A 57 6.64 1.45 -5.54
N ILE A 58 5.51 1.64 -4.86
CA ILE A 58 5.09 0.80 -3.72
C ILE A 58 4.94 -0.65 -4.16
N LEU A 59 4.24 -0.91 -5.25
CA LEU A 59 4.04 -2.26 -5.79
C LEU A 59 5.37 -2.92 -6.16
N ALA A 60 6.27 -2.20 -6.83
CA ALA A 60 7.59 -2.69 -7.20
C ALA A 60 8.44 -3.00 -5.97
N LYS A 61 8.47 -2.11 -4.97
CA LYS A 61 9.20 -2.30 -3.71
C LYS A 61 8.68 -3.46 -2.89
N LEU A 62 7.36 -3.66 -2.90
CA LEU A 62 6.72 -4.74 -2.17
C LEU A 62 6.70 -6.05 -2.96
N GLY A 63 6.99 -6.03 -4.27
CA GLY A 63 6.80 -7.18 -5.15
C GLY A 63 5.32 -7.58 -5.30
N ALA A 64 4.39 -6.66 -5.04
CA ALA A 64 2.96 -6.87 -5.19
C ALA A 64 2.55 -6.63 -6.64
N ARG A 65 1.74 -7.53 -7.23
CA ARG A 65 1.34 -7.39 -8.64
C ARG A 65 0.16 -6.45 -8.85
N ASN A 66 -0.63 -6.20 -7.80
CA ASN A 66 -1.79 -5.31 -7.87
C ASN A 66 -2.13 -4.69 -6.51
N THR A 67 -3.01 -3.69 -6.54
CA THR A 67 -3.46 -2.97 -5.35
C THR A 67 -4.36 -3.83 -4.45
N ALA A 68 -5.09 -4.80 -5.00
CA ALA A 68 -5.88 -5.73 -4.20
C ALA A 68 -4.99 -6.56 -3.25
N VAL A 69 -3.83 -6.98 -3.72
CA VAL A 69 -2.83 -7.71 -2.92
C VAL A 69 -2.09 -6.79 -1.98
N LEU A 70 -1.85 -5.54 -2.36
CA LEU A 70 -1.34 -4.52 -1.45
C LEU A 70 -2.27 -4.32 -0.26
N VAL A 71 -3.58 -4.19 -0.51
CA VAL A 71 -4.61 -4.03 0.53
C VAL A 71 -4.73 -5.30 1.35
N ARG A 72 -4.80 -6.48 0.72
CA ARG A 72 -4.84 -7.77 1.42
C ARG A 72 -3.63 -7.96 2.32
N PHE A 73 -2.43 -7.67 1.82
CA PHE A 73 -1.20 -7.72 2.60
C PHE A 73 -1.26 -6.78 3.80
N ALA A 74 -1.76 -5.55 3.62
CA ALA A 74 -1.92 -4.62 4.71
C ALA A 74 -2.95 -5.09 5.76
N VAL A 75 -4.09 -5.66 5.32
CA VAL A 75 -5.17 -6.15 6.19
C VAL A 75 -4.76 -7.43 6.94
N GLU A 76 -4.18 -8.41 6.25
CA GLU A 76 -3.74 -9.69 6.84
C GLU A 76 -2.64 -9.51 7.89
N ASN A 77 -1.86 -8.45 7.77
CA ASN A 77 -0.79 -8.13 8.70
C ASN A 77 -1.14 -6.93 9.59
N CYS A 78 -2.40 -6.49 9.59
CA CYS A 78 -2.88 -5.36 10.40
C CYS A 78 -3.12 -5.77 11.86
N THR A 79 -2.18 -6.47 12.47
CA THR A 79 -1.99 -6.42 13.92
C THR A 79 -1.00 -5.30 14.20
N CYS A 80 -1.54 -4.13 14.53
CA CYS A 80 -0.83 -3.02 15.19
C CYS A 80 0.29 -2.31 14.39
N LEU A 81 -0.03 -1.69 13.24
CA LEU A 81 0.90 -0.74 12.57
C LEU A 81 0.58 0.75 12.80
N GLY A 82 -0.38 1.09 13.68
CA GLY A 82 -0.62 2.49 14.09
C GLY A 82 -0.96 3.45 12.95
N LEU A 83 -1.52 2.95 11.83
CA LEU A 83 -1.80 3.75 10.65
C LEU A 83 -3.19 4.39 10.63
N THR A 84 -4.11 4.02 11.52
CA THR A 84 -5.26 4.88 11.88
C THR A 84 -5.69 4.57 13.31
N PRO A 85 -6.15 5.60 14.05
CA PRO A 85 -6.72 5.41 15.38
C PRO A 85 -8.13 4.81 15.24
N CYS A 86 -8.49 3.97 16.20
CA CYS A 86 -9.86 3.88 16.65
C CYS A 86 -10.38 5.28 17.01
#